data_AF-A0A1Q8SWJ1-F1
#
_entry.id   AF-A0A1Q8SWJ1-F1
#
_cell.length_a   1.000
_cell.length_b   1.000
_cell.length_c   1.000
_cell.angle_alpha   90.00
_cell.angle_beta   90.00
_cell.angle_gamma   90.00
#
_symmetry.space_group_name_H-M   'P 1'
#
loop_
_entity.id
_entity.type
_entity.pdbx_description
1 polymer ?
#
loop_
_entity_poly.entity_id
_entity_poly.type
_entity_poly.pdbx_seq_one_letter_code
_entity_poly.pdbx_strand_id
1 'polypeptide(L)'
;MEDQWLAWAKRLSALADTGLHYCRDKFDRERYEEIAEISTSMMAALGDIPIGRMNLALGEGEGHVTPKIDVRAAIIDEGKILLVKEKMDGRWTMPGGYAEIGLSAGENTVKEVWEEAGVKVGIQRLYAIRHKARHAYPADVLDFYKLFFLCERLDGAPLDPGHEVHDAAYFSPHELPPLSEPRVIARDIFDAFEFHADPRRPALID
;
A
#
# COMPACT_ATOMS: atom_id res chain seq x y z
N MET A 1 -3.29 2.03 14.43
CA MET A 1 -4.65 1.44 14.46
C MET A 1 -5.60 2.56 14.05
N GLU A 2 -6.37 2.34 13.00
CA GLU A 2 -7.24 3.36 12.43
C GLU A 2 -8.32 3.84 13.42
N ASP A 3 -8.69 5.11 13.33
CA ASP A 3 -9.80 5.68 14.10
C ASP A 3 -11.13 4.99 13.74
N GLN A 4 -11.95 4.70 14.76
CA GLN A 4 -13.18 3.93 14.59
C GLN A 4 -14.21 4.66 13.71
N TRP A 5 -14.30 5.99 13.79
CA TRP A 5 -15.22 6.78 12.98
C TRP A 5 -14.80 6.79 11.51
N LEU A 6 -13.49 6.86 11.25
CA LEU A 6 -12.97 6.79 9.89
C LEU A 6 -13.25 5.41 9.26
N ALA A 7 -13.04 4.34 10.02
CA ALA A 7 -13.35 2.98 9.57
C ALA A 7 -14.85 2.81 9.23
N TRP A 8 -15.75 3.35 10.07
CA TRP A 8 -17.19 3.33 9.79
C TRP A 8 -17.58 4.17 8.56
N ALA A 9 -16.99 5.35 8.40
CA ALA A 9 -17.27 6.21 7.26
C ALA A 9 -16.87 5.53 5.93
N LYS A 10 -15.67 4.94 5.86
CA LYS A 10 -15.23 4.12 4.72
C LYS A 10 -16.19 2.98 4.43
N ARG A 11 -16.64 2.27 5.48
CA ARG A 11 -17.55 1.14 5.33
C ARG A 11 -18.91 1.58 4.80
N LEU A 12 -19.46 2.70 5.28
CA LEU A 12 -20.71 3.26 4.78
C LEU A 12 -20.61 3.66 3.30
N SER A 13 -19.53 4.33 2.91
CA SER A 13 -19.26 4.69 1.51
C SER A 13 -19.20 3.44 0.63
N ALA A 14 -18.40 2.44 1.01
CA ALA A 14 -18.29 1.20 0.23
C ALA A 14 -19.64 0.46 0.08
N LEU A 15 -20.46 0.43 1.14
CA LEU A 15 -21.80 -0.16 1.10
C LEU A 15 -22.75 0.64 0.19
N ALA A 16 -22.69 1.97 0.24
CA ALA A 16 -23.48 2.85 -0.63
C ALA A 16 -23.12 2.65 -2.10
N ASP A 17 -21.84 2.64 -2.45
CA ASP A 17 -21.38 2.47 -3.83
C ASP A 17 -21.75 1.09 -4.38
N THR A 18 -21.60 0.05 -3.55
CA THR A 18 -22.07 -1.32 -3.87
C THR A 18 -23.58 -1.34 -4.12
N GLY A 19 -24.36 -0.65 -3.28
CA GLY A 19 -25.79 -0.48 -3.42
C GLY A 19 -26.16 0.23 -4.72
N LEU A 20 -25.51 1.35 -5.05
CA LEU A 20 -25.72 2.11 -6.28
C LEU A 20 -25.44 1.28 -7.53
N HIS A 21 -24.42 0.43 -7.49
CA HIS A 21 -24.05 -0.43 -8.60
C HIS A 21 -25.12 -1.50 -8.91
N TYR A 22 -25.73 -2.11 -7.89
CA TYR A 22 -26.69 -3.21 -8.08
C TYR A 22 -28.16 -2.83 -7.95
N CYS A 23 -28.50 -1.69 -7.35
CA CYS A 23 -29.88 -1.29 -7.16
C CYS A 23 -30.58 -1.04 -8.50
N ARG A 24 -31.83 -1.51 -8.59
CA ARG A 24 -32.72 -1.30 -9.74
C ARG A 24 -33.89 -0.37 -9.42
N ASP A 25 -34.21 -0.20 -8.14
CA ASP A 25 -35.25 0.69 -7.67
C ASP A 25 -34.72 2.13 -7.51
N LYS A 26 -35.51 3.11 -7.95
CA LYS A 26 -35.12 4.52 -7.94
C LYS A 26 -35.08 5.13 -6.54
N PHE A 27 -35.91 4.66 -5.61
CA PHE A 27 -35.95 5.18 -4.26
C PHE A 27 -34.80 4.63 -3.42
N ASP A 28 -34.42 3.37 -3.65
CA ASP A 28 -33.21 2.82 -3.04
C ASP A 28 -31.95 3.52 -3.57
N ARG A 29 -31.92 3.86 -4.86
CA ARG A 29 -30.83 4.66 -5.44
C ARG A 29 -30.66 6.01 -4.75
N GLU A 30 -31.75 6.78 -4.59
CA GLU A 30 -31.72 8.08 -3.89
C GLU A 30 -31.17 7.94 -2.46
N ARG A 31 -31.53 6.86 -1.75
CA ARG A 31 -31.00 6.60 -0.39
C ARG A 31 -29.52 6.27 -0.41
N TYR A 32 -29.05 5.47 -1.36
CA TYR A 32 -27.63 5.16 -1.45
C TYR A 32 -26.80 6.38 -1.85
N GLU A 33 -27.32 7.25 -2.73
CA GLU A 33 -26.71 8.55 -3.04
C GLU A 33 -26.55 9.41 -1.78
N GLU A 34 -27.61 9.54 -0.96
CA GLU A 34 -27.55 10.29 0.30
C GLU A 34 -26.53 9.67 1.30
N ILE A 35 -26.49 8.34 1.43
CA ILE A 35 -25.49 7.67 2.29
C ILE A 35 -24.06 7.92 1.79
N ALA A 36 -23.84 7.89 0.47
CA ALA A 36 -22.54 8.18 -0.13
C ALA A 36 -22.10 9.63 0.15
N GLU A 37 -23.00 10.60 0.00
CA GLU A 37 -22.73 12.01 0.32
C GLU A 37 -22.39 12.22 1.80
N ILE A 38 -23.17 11.62 2.71
CA ILE A 38 -22.94 11.73 4.17
C ILE A 38 -21.58 11.10 4.53
N SER A 39 -21.32 9.87 4.08
CA SER A 39 -20.08 9.17 4.40
C SER A 39 -18.84 9.87 3.82
N THR A 40 -18.95 10.43 2.61
CA THR A 40 -17.91 11.28 2.00
C THR A 40 -17.63 12.52 2.85
N SER A 41 -18.68 13.19 3.32
CA SER A 41 -18.57 14.36 4.20
C SER A 41 -17.91 14.02 5.54
N MET A 42 -18.25 12.85 6.10
CA MET A 42 -17.58 12.33 7.30
C MET A 42 -16.09 12.10 7.07
N MET A 43 -15.71 11.44 5.97
CA MET A 43 -14.29 11.19 5.64
C MET A 43 -13.51 12.48 5.40
N ALA A 44 -14.12 13.45 4.71
CA ALA A 44 -13.52 14.77 4.47
C ALA A 44 -13.24 15.50 5.79
N ALA A 45 -14.21 15.50 6.72
CA ALA A 45 -14.07 16.12 8.03
C ALA A 45 -13.04 15.41 8.92
N LEU A 46 -13.02 14.07 8.92
CA LEU A 46 -12.08 13.28 9.72
C LEU A 46 -10.64 13.36 9.19
N GLY A 47 -10.47 13.49 7.88
CA GLY A 47 -9.15 13.62 7.25
C GLY A 47 -8.62 15.05 7.14
N ASP A 48 -9.41 16.07 7.51
CA ASP A 48 -9.15 17.49 7.22
C ASP A 48 -8.84 17.73 5.72
N ILE A 49 -9.57 17.04 4.85
CA ILE A 49 -9.41 17.09 3.39
C ILE A 49 -10.61 17.84 2.78
N PRO A 50 -10.39 18.84 1.89
CA PRO A 50 -11.48 19.49 1.18
C PRO A 50 -12.36 18.47 0.43
N ILE A 51 -13.68 18.61 0.51
CA ILE A 51 -14.62 17.60 -0.02
C ILE A 51 -14.42 17.31 -1.52
N GLY A 52 -14.05 18.31 -2.33
CA GLY A 52 -13.75 18.11 -3.74
C GLY A 52 -12.53 17.21 -3.99
N ARG A 53 -11.53 17.20 -3.09
CA ARG A 53 -10.41 16.25 -3.15
C ARG A 53 -10.81 14.85 -2.69
N MET A 54 -11.73 14.75 -1.74
CA MET A 54 -12.27 13.46 -1.28
C MET A 54 -13.04 12.75 -2.40
N ASN A 55 -13.92 13.47 -3.10
CA ASN A 55 -14.66 12.94 -4.26
C ASN A 55 -13.72 12.38 -5.33
N LEU A 56 -12.64 13.11 -5.61
CA LEU A 56 -11.63 12.67 -6.59
C LEU A 56 -10.88 11.40 -6.13
N ALA A 57 -10.59 11.28 -4.83
CA ALA A 57 -9.87 10.13 -4.27
C ALA A 57 -10.70 8.83 -4.27
N LEU A 58 -12.01 8.95 -4.04
CA LEU A 58 -12.96 7.84 -4.10
C LEU A 58 -13.27 7.44 -5.55
N GLY A 59 -13.28 8.42 -6.47
CA GLY A 59 -13.50 8.23 -7.91
C GLY A 59 -14.98 8.04 -8.27
N GLU A 60 -15.33 8.23 -9.55
CA GLU A 60 -16.64 7.87 -10.11
C GLU A 60 -16.62 6.38 -10.50
N GLY A 61 -16.60 5.49 -9.50
CA GLY A 61 -16.44 4.06 -9.75
C GLY A 61 -17.73 3.38 -10.23
N GLU A 62 -17.83 3.07 -11.52
CA GLU A 62 -18.74 2.00 -11.97
C GLU A 62 -18.25 0.66 -11.38
N GLY A 63 -18.91 0.16 -10.32
CA GLY A 63 -18.59 -1.16 -9.77
C GLY A 63 -18.63 -1.24 -8.25
N HIS A 64 -18.08 -2.33 -7.72
CA HIS A 64 -17.88 -2.52 -6.29
C HIS A 64 -16.57 -1.91 -5.83
N VAL A 65 -16.64 -1.07 -4.81
CA VAL A 65 -15.44 -0.52 -4.19
C VAL A 65 -14.72 -1.62 -3.41
N THR A 66 -13.45 -1.82 -3.72
CA THR A 66 -12.55 -2.75 -3.03
C THR A 66 -11.41 -1.99 -2.39
N PRO A 67 -10.74 -2.57 -1.37
CA PRO A 67 -9.42 -2.11 -0.97
C PRO A 67 -8.49 -2.08 -2.19
N LYS A 68 -7.65 -1.05 -2.26
CA LYS A 68 -6.60 -0.95 -3.28
C LYS A 68 -5.47 -1.92 -2.96
N ILE A 69 -4.70 -2.30 -3.96
CA ILE A 69 -3.55 -3.20 -3.78
C ILE A 69 -2.26 -2.37 -3.84
N ASP A 70 -1.44 -2.52 -2.81
CA ASP A 70 -0.08 -1.96 -2.75
C ASP A 70 0.90 -3.13 -2.67
N VAL A 71 1.96 -3.11 -3.47
CA VAL A 71 3.01 -4.15 -3.47
C VAL A 71 4.29 -3.58 -2.90
N ARG A 72 5.04 -4.42 -2.18
CA ARG A 72 6.32 -4.04 -1.56
C ARG A 72 7.35 -5.13 -1.72
N ALA A 73 8.57 -4.74 -2.09
CA ALA A 73 9.69 -5.64 -2.29
C ALA A 73 10.67 -5.56 -1.11
N ALA A 74 10.99 -6.70 -0.52
CA ALA A 74 12.11 -6.85 0.40
C ALA A 74 13.26 -7.57 -0.31
N ILE A 75 14.36 -6.85 -0.52
CA ILE A 75 15.61 -7.38 -1.06
C ILE A 75 16.62 -7.35 0.07
N ILE A 76 17.07 -8.52 0.52
CA ILE A 76 18.06 -8.64 1.58
C ILE A 76 19.36 -9.14 0.99
N ASP A 77 20.44 -8.39 1.20
CA ASP A 77 21.79 -8.70 0.74
C ASP A 77 22.79 -8.39 1.86
N GLU A 78 23.72 -9.30 2.11
CA GLU A 78 24.70 -9.22 3.20
C GLU A 78 24.11 -8.79 4.57
N GLY A 79 22.90 -9.26 4.89
CA GLY A 79 22.21 -8.94 6.15
C GLY A 79 21.63 -7.53 6.23
N LYS A 80 21.55 -6.81 5.10
CA LYS A 80 20.94 -5.49 4.98
C LYS A 80 19.77 -5.51 4.00
N ILE A 81 18.80 -4.64 4.18
CA ILE A 81 17.63 -4.53 3.30
C ILE A 81 17.76 -3.30 2.38
N LEU A 82 17.42 -3.45 1.11
CA LEU A 82 17.31 -2.34 0.17
C LEU A 82 16.09 -1.47 0.52
N LEU A 83 16.33 -0.18 0.70
CA LEU A 83 15.30 0.85 0.82
C LEU A 83 15.54 1.95 -0.23
N VAL A 84 14.47 2.65 -0.59
CA VAL A 84 14.49 3.81 -1.48
C VAL A 84 13.98 5.04 -0.74
N LYS A 85 14.50 6.22 -1.08
CA LYS A 85 14.17 7.49 -0.44
C LYS A 85 13.17 8.27 -1.27
N GLU A 86 11.96 8.42 -0.76
CA GLU A 86 10.86 9.12 -1.42
C GLU A 86 11.14 10.61 -1.59
N LYS A 87 10.84 11.16 -2.79
CA LYS A 87 10.94 12.61 -3.03
C LYS A 87 9.92 13.42 -2.25
N MET A 88 8.73 12.86 -2.03
CA MET A 88 7.61 13.60 -1.44
C MET A 88 7.83 13.96 0.04
N ASP A 89 8.41 13.05 0.83
CA ASP A 89 8.59 13.25 2.27
C ASP A 89 10.06 13.16 2.73
N GLY A 90 10.99 12.83 1.83
CA GLY A 90 12.41 12.69 2.13
C GLY A 90 12.74 11.52 3.07
N ARG A 91 11.82 10.56 3.23
CA ARG A 91 11.95 9.39 4.11
C ARG A 91 12.11 8.11 3.29
N TRP A 92 12.45 7.02 3.97
CA TRP A 92 12.80 5.77 3.32
C TRP A 92 11.66 4.75 3.37
N THR A 93 11.52 3.96 2.31
CA THR A 93 10.53 2.88 2.21
C THR A 93 11.11 1.65 1.52
N MET A 94 10.45 0.50 1.68
CA MET A 94 10.67 -0.62 0.77
C MET A 94 10.19 -0.24 -0.63
N PRO A 95 10.94 -0.61 -1.70
CA PRO A 95 10.51 -0.35 -3.05
C PRO A 95 9.12 -0.89 -3.32
N GLY A 96 8.32 -0.15 -4.08
CA GLY A 96 6.95 -0.53 -4.41
C GLY A 96 5.93 0.58 -4.37
N GLY A 97 4.74 0.26 -4.84
CA GLY A 97 3.66 1.22 -4.99
C GLY A 97 2.32 0.54 -5.25
N TYR A 98 1.44 1.27 -5.92
CA TYR A 98 0.14 0.76 -6.33
C TYR A 98 0.31 -0.36 -7.36
N ALA A 99 -0.47 -1.43 -7.24
CA ALA A 99 -0.51 -2.42 -8.30
C ALA A 99 -1.22 -1.83 -9.54
N GLU A 100 -0.49 -1.69 -10.64
CA GLU A 100 -1.02 -1.25 -11.93
C GLU A 100 -1.88 -2.34 -12.58
N ILE A 101 -2.93 -1.90 -13.27
CA ILE A 101 -3.84 -2.76 -14.03
C ILE A 101 -3.09 -3.38 -15.21
N GLY A 102 -3.31 -4.68 -15.43
CA GLY A 102 -2.70 -5.41 -16.54
C GLY A 102 -1.38 -6.09 -16.19
N LEU A 103 -0.85 -5.85 -14.98
CA LEU A 103 0.31 -6.54 -14.42
C LEU A 103 -0.13 -7.40 -13.23
N SER A 104 0.46 -8.59 -13.09
CA SER A 104 0.35 -9.37 -11.86
C SER A 104 1.00 -8.65 -10.68
N ALA A 105 0.69 -9.04 -9.44
CA ALA A 105 1.33 -8.45 -8.26
C ALA A 105 2.86 -8.65 -8.26
N GLY A 106 3.33 -9.79 -8.78
CA GLY A 106 4.76 -10.07 -8.95
C GLY A 106 5.41 -9.16 -9.99
N GLU A 107 4.77 -8.98 -11.15
CA GLU A 107 5.28 -8.09 -12.21
C GLU A 107 5.32 -6.63 -11.75
N ASN A 108 4.28 -6.16 -11.06
CA ASN A 108 4.28 -4.84 -10.43
C ASN A 108 5.48 -4.67 -9.47
N THR A 109 5.71 -5.65 -8.61
CA THR A 109 6.82 -5.61 -7.64
C THR A 109 8.18 -5.55 -8.34
N VAL A 110 8.39 -6.34 -9.39
CA VAL A 110 9.66 -6.33 -10.16
C VAL A 110 9.83 -5.01 -10.91
N LYS A 111 8.76 -4.47 -11.51
CA LYS A 111 8.76 -3.17 -12.19
C LYS A 111 9.18 -2.05 -11.24
N GLU A 112 8.52 -1.95 -10.09
CA GLU A 112 8.79 -0.91 -9.08
C GLU A 112 10.26 -0.94 -8.61
N VAL A 113 10.81 -2.14 -8.34
CA VAL A 113 12.23 -2.26 -7.94
C VAL A 113 13.17 -1.77 -9.04
N TRP A 114 12.86 -2.08 -10.31
CA TRP A 114 13.67 -1.59 -11.43
C TRP A 114 13.55 -0.06 -11.56
N GLU A 115 12.35 0.50 -11.46
CA GLU A 115 12.11 1.95 -11.61
C GLU A 115 12.73 2.75 -10.46
N GLU A 116 12.63 2.27 -9.23
CA GLU A 116 13.05 3.02 -8.04
C GLU A 116 14.51 2.76 -7.65
N ALA A 117 15.07 1.59 -7.93
CA ALA A 117 16.43 1.23 -7.49
C ALA A 117 17.38 0.83 -8.63
N GLY A 118 16.89 0.69 -9.86
CA GLY A 118 17.71 0.40 -11.04
C GLY A 118 18.25 -1.05 -11.11
N VAL A 119 17.75 -1.96 -10.28
CA VAL A 119 18.25 -3.34 -10.18
C VAL A 119 17.21 -4.36 -10.60
N LYS A 120 17.67 -5.50 -11.16
CA LYS A 120 16.80 -6.62 -11.52
C LYS A 120 16.63 -7.57 -10.37
N VAL A 121 15.38 -7.95 -10.11
CA VAL A 121 15.02 -8.90 -9.07
C VAL A 121 14.09 -9.99 -9.59
N GLY A 122 14.11 -11.14 -8.92
CA GLY A 122 13.13 -12.22 -9.07
C GLY A 122 12.30 -12.35 -7.80
N ILE A 123 11.00 -12.61 -7.95
CA ILE A 123 10.13 -12.92 -6.81
C ILE A 123 10.48 -14.31 -6.28
N GLN A 124 10.87 -14.40 -5.00
CA GLN A 124 11.03 -15.68 -4.34
C GLN A 124 9.70 -16.16 -3.76
N ARG A 125 9.06 -15.33 -2.94
CA ARG A 125 7.78 -15.66 -2.29
C ARG A 125 7.10 -14.45 -1.67
N LEU A 126 5.78 -14.56 -1.48
CA LEU A 126 4.99 -13.67 -0.64
C LEU A 126 5.23 -14.01 0.83
N TYR A 127 5.57 -13.03 1.66
CA TYR A 127 5.75 -13.24 3.10
C TYR A 127 4.63 -12.63 3.96
N ALA A 128 3.92 -11.63 3.46
CA ALA A 128 2.77 -11.07 4.17
C ALA A 128 1.70 -10.48 3.24
N ILE A 129 0.44 -10.60 3.64
CA ILE A 129 -0.70 -9.81 3.17
C ILE A 129 -1.28 -9.09 4.38
N ARG A 130 -1.23 -7.76 4.37
CA ARG A 130 -1.70 -6.93 5.48
C ARG A 130 -2.84 -6.01 5.04
N HIS A 131 -3.91 -5.96 5.81
CA HIS A 131 -4.91 -4.91 5.75
C HIS A 131 -4.36 -3.68 6.48
N LYS A 132 -3.98 -2.64 5.73
CA LYS A 132 -3.27 -1.47 6.25
C LYS A 132 -3.94 -0.87 7.51
N ALA A 133 -5.27 -0.76 7.52
CA ALA A 133 -6.03 -0.19 8.64
C ALA A 133 -5.89 -0.95 9.97
N ARG A 134 -5.53 -2.24 9.93
CA ARG A 134 -5.40 -3.13 11.11
C ARG A 134 -4.02 -3.07 11.78
N HIS A 135 -3.08 -2.32 11.23
CA HIS A 135 -1.70 -2.26 11.73
C HIS A 135 -1.32 -0.87 12.26
N ALA A 136 -0.05 -0.67 12.58
CA ALA A 136 0.50 0.55 13.17
C ALA A 136 0.75 1.68 12.16
N TYR A 137 0.22 1.59 10.94
CA TYR A 137 0.30 2.70 9.97
C TYR A 137 -0.51 3.90 10.47
N PRO A 138 -0.13 5.13 10.05
CA PRO A 138 -0.99 6.30 10.15
C PRO A 138 -2.36 6.06 9.47
N ALA A 139 -3.38 6.78 9.95
CA ALA A 139 -4.70 6.76 9.32
C ALA A 139 -4.61 7.21 7.86
N ASP A 140 -5.35 6.54 6.99
CA ASP A 140 -5.43 6.82 5.56
C ASP A 140 -6.90 6.94 5.18
N VAL A 141 -7.23 7.79 4.22
CA VAL A 141 -8.62 7.91 3.75
C VAL A 141 -8.98 6.81 2.75
N LEU A 142 -7.97 6.19 2.14
CA LEU A 142 -8.10 5.01 1.29
C LEU A 142 -7.89 3.74 2.11
N ASP A 143 -8.39 2.62 1.59
CA ASP A 143 -8.17 1.31 2.18
C ASP A 143 -7.26 0.44 1.30
N PHE A 144 -6.37 -0.34 1.92
CA PHE A 144 -5.33 -1.10 1.21
C PHE A 144 -5.14 -2.51 1.74
N TYR A 145 -4.98 -3.45 0.82
CA TYR A 145 -4.24 -4.68 1.05
C TYR A 145 -2.80 -4.51 0.55
N LYS A 146 -1.85 -4.63 1.47
CA LYS A 146 -0.41 -4.52 1.23
C LYS A 146 0.18 -5.92 1.08
N LEU A 147 0.70 -6.23 -0.09
CA LEU A 147 1.34 -7.50 -0.42
C LEU A 147 2.85 -7.32 -0.35
N PHE A 148 3.51 -8.10 0.49
CA PHE A 148 4.95 -8.01 0.68
C PHE A 148 5.67 -9.24 0.16
N PHE A 149 6.62 -9.03 -0.74
CA PHE A 149 7.37 -10.08 -1.42
C PHE A 149 8.84 -10.06 -1.00
N LEU A 150 9.38 -11.25 -0.71
CA LEU A 150 10.82 -11.46 -0.66
C LEU A 150 11.31 -11.63 -2.09
N CYS A 151 12.35 -10.87 -2.43
CA CYS A 151 12.91 -10.79 -3.76
C CYS A 151 14.41 -11.10 -3.71
N GLU A 152 14.89 -11.78 -4.74
CA GLU A 152 16.31 -12.06 -4.94
C GLU A 152 16.88 -11.13 -6.00
N ARG A 153 18.03 -10.53 -5.71
CA ARG A 153 18.75 -9.73 -6.70
C ARG A 153 19.39 -10.64 -7.74
N LEU A 154 19.16 -10.34 -9.02
CA LEU A 154 19.60 -11.16 -10.15
C LEU A 154 20.83 -10.60 -10.87
N ASP A 155 21.26 -9.39 -10.53
CA ASP A 155 22.40 -8.73 -11.14
C ASP A 155 23.36 -8.11 -10.10
N GLY A 156 24.52 -7.69 -10.58
CA GLY A 156 25.50 -6.91 -9.81
C GLY A 156 25.58 -5.45 -10.26
N ALA A 157 24.51 -4.92 -10.88
CA ALA A 157 24.49 -3.52 -11.33
C ALA A 157 24.52 -2.58 -10.13
N PRO A 158 25.17 -1.40 -10.18
CA PRO A 158 25.04 -0.42 -9.11
C PRO A 158 23.58 0.00 -8.92
N LEU A 159 23.22 0.46 -7.73
CA LEU A 159 21.92 1.08 -7.52
C LEU A 159 21.85 2.37 -8.37
N ASP A 160 20.74 2.55 -9.08
CA ASP A 160 20.50 3.70 -9.95
C ASP A 160 19.09 4.23 -9.67
N PRO A 161 18.93 5.12 -8.67
CA PRO A 161 17.62 5.59 -8.23
C PRO A 161 16.90 6.36 -9.33
N GLY A 162 15.67 5.97 -9.64
CA GLY A 162 14.89 6.59 -10.71
C GLY A 162 14.32 7.97 -10.37
N HIS A 163 13.48 8.49 -11.27
CA HIS A 163 12.97 9.85 -11.18
C HIS A 163 12.03 10.13 -10.01
N GLU A 164 11.44 9.12 -9.38
CA GLU A 164 10.47 9.29 -8.29
C GLU A 164 11.12 9.24 -6.89
N VAL A 165 12.38 8.80 -6.82
CA VAL A 165 13.15 8.66 -5.59
C VAL A 165 14.41 9.52 -5.61
N HIS A 166 14.89 9.92 -4.44
CA HIS A 166 16.14 10.67 -4.29
C HIS A 166 17.36 9.77 -4.22
N ASP A 167 17.21 8.57 -3.67
CA ASP A 167 18.32 7.71 -3.30
C ASP A 167 17.85 6.26 -3.11
N ALA A 168 18.78 5.32 -3.18
CA ALA A 168 18.56 3.90 -2.89
C ALA A 168 19.79 3.35 -2.15
N ALA A 169 19.57 2.65 -1.04
CA ALA A 169 20.66 2.14 -0.21
C ALA A 169 20.26 0.93 0.62
N TYR A 170 21.26 0.15 1.03
CA TYR A 170 21.09 -1.00 1.92
C TYR A 170 21.29 -0.61 3.38
N PHE A 171 20.32 -0.97 4.24
CA PHE A 171 20.33 -0.64 5.66
C PHE A 171 20.33 -1.88 6.54
N SER A 172 21.09 -1.82 7.64
CA SER A 172 21.05 -2.82 8.69
C SER A 172 19.71 -2.75 9.44
N PRO A 173 19.13 -3.88 9.88
CA PRO A 173 17.95 -3.87 10.74
C PRO A 173 18.18 -3.13 12.08
N HIS A 174 19.45 -2.95 12.48
CA HIS A 174 19.83 -2.23 13.70
C HIS A 174 20.04 -0.72 13.50
N GLU A 175 20.11 -0.26 12.25
CA GLU A 175 20.35 1.14 11.88
C GLU A 175 19.42 1.56 10.74
N LEU A 176 18.11 1.35 10.95
CA LEU A 176 17.10 1.76 9.99
C LEU A 176 17.02 3.30 9.92
N PRO A 177 16.89 3.88 8.72
CA PRO A 177 16.71 5.30 8.54
C PRO A 177 15.27 5.74 8.93
N PRO A 178 14.98 7.05 8.96
CA PRO A 178 13.60 7.51 9.14
C PRO A 178 12.68 6.97 8.05
N LEU A 179 11.67 6.21 8.46
CA LEU A 179 10.75 5.53 7.53
C LEU A 179 9.60 6.44 7.09
N SER A 180 9.12 6.22 5.86
CA SER A 180 7.86 6.75 5.35
C SER A 180 6.71 5.90 5.92
N GLU A 181 6.29 6.23 7.14
CA GLU A 181 5.32 5.44 7.90
C GLU A 181 3.99 5.14 7.20
N PRO A 182 3.43 6.00 6.32
CA PRO A 182 2.24 5.64 5.53
C PRO A 182 2.45 4.46 4.56
N ARG A 183 3.70 4.20 4.15
CA ARG A 183 4.08 3.18 3.17
C ARG A 183 4.64 1.92 3.82
N VAL A 184 5.47 2.07 4.83
CA VAL A 184 6.14 0.96 5.53
C VAL A 184 6.29 1.27 7.02
N ILE A 185 6.07 0.25 7.86
CA ILE A 185 6.40 0.31 9.29
C ILE A 185 7.58 -0.62 9.58
N ALA A 186 8.31 -0.35 10.68
CA ALA A 186 9.49 -1.14 11.04
C ALA A 186 9.18 -2.65 11.16
N ARG A 187 7.95 -3.02 11.59
CA ARG A 187 7.55 -4.43 11.68
C ARG A 187 7.58 -5.14 10.32
N ASP A 188 7.21 -4.47 9.24
CA ASP A 188 7.24 -5.07 7.89
C ASP A 188 8.67 -5.47 7.51
N ILE A 189 9.63 -4.60 7.82
CA ILE A 189 11.05 -4.83 7.57
C ILE A 189 11.59 -5.97 8.45
N PHE A 190 11.24 -5.97 9.75
CA PHE A 190 11.67 -7.05 10.65
C PHE A 190 11.09 -8.41 10.25
N ASP A 191 9.83 -8.44 9.81
CA ASP A 191 9.25 -9.64 9.21
C ASP A 191 10.05 -10.09 7.99
N ALA A 192 10.43 -9.19 7.08
CA ALA A 192 11.25 -9.56 5.94
C ALA A 192 12.54 -10.29 6.36
N PHE A 193 13.25 -9.82 7.39
CA PHE A 193 14.43 -10.49 7.93
C PHE A 193 14.11 -11.85 8.58
N GLU A 194 13.05 -11.94 9.38
CA GLU A 194 12.61 -13.20 9.99
C GLU A 194 12.25 -14.25 8.92
N PHE A 195 11.57 -13.83 7.86
CA PHE A 195 11.18 -14.71 6.74
C PHE A 195 12.37 -15.03 5.84
N HIS A 196 13.31 -14.12 5.63
CA HIS A 196 14.55 -14.43 4.92
C HIS A 196 15.36 -15.51 5.65
N ALA A 197 15.37 -15.49 6.99
CA ALA A 197 16.05 -16.49 7.81
C ALA A 197 15.34 -17.86 7.89
N ASP A 198 14.01 -17.91 7.73
CA ASP A 198 13.24 -19.17 7.73
C ASP A 198 12.39 -19.34 6.45
N PRO A 199 12.94 -19.99 5.40
CA PRO A 199 12.25 -20.24 4.14
C PRO A 199 10.98 -21.11 4.24
N ARG A 200 10.73 -21.79 5.37
CA ARG A 200 9.55 -22.64 5.56
C ARG A 200 8.43 -21.96 6.32
N ARG A 201 8.69 -20.78 6.88
CA ARG A 201 7.67 -20.02 7.60
C ARG A 201 6.50 -19.70 6.66
N PRO A 202 5.25 -20.00 7.08
CA PRO A 202 4.06 -19.67 6.30
C PRO A 202 3.84 -18.15 6.27
N ALA A 203 3.33 -17.65 5.15
CA ALA A 203 3.03 -16.22 4.99
C ALA A 203 2.05 -15.72 6.06
N LEU A 204 2.23 -14.48 6.50
CA LEU A 204 1.29 -13.80 7.39
C LEU A 204 0.09 -13.32 6.56
N ILE A 205 -1.12 -13.64 7.02
CA ILE A 205 -2.37 -13.20 6.39
C ILE A 205 -3.30 -12.72 7.52
N ASP A 206 -3.78 -11.48 7.41
CA ASP A 206 -4.67 -10.85 8.40
C ASP A 206 -6.10 -11.43 8.47
#